data_AF-A0A1G7FRD7-F1
#
_entry.id   AF-A0A1G7FRD7-F1
#
_cell.length_a   1.000
_cell.length_b   1.000
_cell.length_c   1.000
_cell.angle_alpha   90.00
_cell.angle_beta   90.00
_cell.angle_gamma   90.00
#
_symmetry.space_group_name_H-M   'P 1'
#
loop_
_entity.id
_entity.type
_entity.pdbx_description
1 polymer ?
#
loop_
_entity_poly.entity_id
_entity_poly.type
_entity_poly.pdbx_seq_one_letter_code
_entity_poly.pdbx_strand_id
1 'polypeptide(L)'
;MNTEIMKKGILLALATVLFTACQEKAATRYTQQSPEIETVKNLIKNYNNKVYETSVFADTSKTYFNTKDNPILSSKAVDYHKANDANYASRGFLPEDQEYEMVVTDDGETWVNCWLDWKGTLATNNKEITFPVHLTYQFVDGKIVREVGLWDPTEVVLALQEIEAKNNRSADEKAIQTTIDNVTNAWNTNDKDLMYANMIGNIIRTANGAVIAKKQSEYGDFMDIYHGAFPDFKVTLDNMKIDGNTAYLNWTCTGTNKGEFMGNAPTDKKIETHGFSIWKFGPEGKASREDAFYDNLVVYQQLGYSMPTPKE
;
A
#
# COMPACT_ATOMS: atom_id res chain seq x y z
N MET A 1 30.02 45.43 74.62
CA MET A 1 30.42 45.19 73.22
C MET A 1 29.97 43.83 72.66
N ASN A 2 29.17 43.01 73.38
CA ASN A 2 28.79 41.66 72.92
C ASN A 2 27.36 41.53 72.37
N THR A 3 26.44 42.45 72.72
CA THR A 3 25.01 42.27 72.40
C THR A 3 24.63 42.70 70.98
N GLU A 4 25.30 43.72 70.42
CA GLU A 4 25.07 44.14 69.02
C GLU A 4 25.64 43.14 68.00
N ILE A 5 26.81 42.56 68.29
CA ILE A 5 27.47 41.59 67.42
C ILE A 5 26.61 40.31 67.33
N MET A 6 26.01 39.88 68.45
CA MET A 6 25.14 38.71 68.49
C MET A 6 23.81 38.93 67.75
N LYS A 7 23.22 40.13 67.83
CA LYS A 7 22.01 40.48 67.06
C LYS A 7 22.27 40.54 65.56
N LYS A 8 23.40 41.12 65.13
CA LYS A 8 23.80 41.15 63.71
C LYS A 8 24.11 39.76 63.17
N GLY A 9 24.70 38.88 63.97
CA GLY A 9 24.94 37.48 63.62
C GLY A 9 23.64 36.67 63.42
N ILE A 10 22.64 36.86 64.30
CA ILE A 10 21.33 36.19 64.18
C ILE A 10 20.55 36.71 62.97
N LEU A 11 20.57 38.02 62.71
CA LEU A 11 19.93 38.62 61.52
C LEU A 11 20.57 38.14 60.22
N LEU A 12 21.90 37.99 60.18
CA LEU A 12 22.61 37.49 58.99
C LEU A 12 22.34 35.99 58.76
N ALA A 13 22.22 35.20 59.83
CA ALA A 13 21.87 33.78 59.76
C ALA A 13 20.40 33.55 59.35
N LEU A 14 19.47 34.38 59.82
CA LEU A 14 18.07 34.33 59.34
C LEU A 14 17.96 34.74 57.87
N ALA A 15 18.72 35.75 57.44
CA ALA A 15 18.74 36.18 56.04
C ALA A 15 19.29 35.08 55.12
N THR A 16 20.36 34.38 55.49
CA THR A 16 20.89 33.27 54.68
C THR A 16 19.95 32.07 54.62
N VAL A 17 19.22 31.76 55.70
CA VAL A 17 18.17 30.72 55.68
C VAL A 17 16.97 31.12 54.82
N LEU A 18 16.62 32.42 54.79
CA LEU A 18 15.57 32.94 53.90
C LEU A 18 15.98 32.92 52.42
N PHE A 19 17.25 33.14 52.09
CA PHE A 19 17.76 33.07 50.71
C PHE A 19 17.89 31.64 50.19
N THR A 20 18.19 30.65 51.04
CA THR A 20 18.19 29.22 50.64
C THR A 20 16.77 28.64 50.57
N ALA A 21 15.82 29.17 51.35
CA ALA A 21 14.41 28.79 51.25
C ALA A 21 13.69 29.39 50.02
N CYS A 22 14.20 30.49 49.45
CA CYS A 22 13.62 31.14 48.25
C CYS A 22 14.23 30.67 46.92
N GLN A 23 15.17 29.72 46.92
CA GLN A 23 15.48 28.94 45.72
C GLN A 23 14.56 27.73 45.66
N GLU A 24 13.25 27.97 45.54
CA GLU A 24 12.37 26.96 44.94
C GLU A 24 12.96 26.69 43.55
N LYS A 25 13.62 25.53 43.38
CA LYS A 25 13.95 25.00 42.05
C LYS A 25 12.66 25.12 41.25
N ALA A 26 12.67 25.95 40.21
CA ALA A 26 11.55 26.01 39.27
C ALA A 26 11.14 24.57 38.95
N ALA A 27 9.86 24.25 39.16
CA ALA A 27 9.37 22.89 38.97
C ALA A 27 9.84 22.39 37.60
N THR A 28 10.48 21.21 37.57
CA THR A 28 10.97 20.64 36.32
C THR A 28 9.77 20.34 35.42
N ARG A 29 9.54 21.19 34.42
CA ARG A 29 8.42 21.08 33.49
C ARG A 29 8.70 20.19 32.28
N TYR A 30 9.95 19.82 32.08
CA TYR A 30 10.43 18.97 30.99
C TYR A 30 11.50 18.03 31.53
N THR A 31 11.40 16.74 31.20
CA THR A 31 12.43 15.75 31.51
C THR A 31 12.43 14.61 30.48
N GLN A 32 13.59 14.01 30.26
CA GLN A 32 13.72 12.75 29.51
C GLN A 32 13.88 11.53 30.44
N GLN A 33 13.77 11.75 31.75
CA GLN A 33 13.86 10.72 32.78
C GLN A 33 12.72 10.89 33.78
N SER A 34 11.78 9.94 33.80
CA SER A 34 10.70 9.87 34.79
C SER A 34 10.13 8.45 34.92
N PRO A 35 9.47 8.11 36.04
CA PRO A 35 8.74 6.85 36.17
C PRO A 35 7.66 6.65 35.10
N GLU A 36 7.03 7.73 34.63
CA GLU A 36 6.03 7.70 33.56
C GLU A 36 6.66 7.30 32.22
N ILE A 37 7.85 7.81 31.90
CA ILE A 37 8.59 7.41 30.70
C ILE A 37 8.94 5.91 30.76
N GLU A 38 9.38 5.40 31.91
CA GLU A 38 9.68 3.98 32.07
C GLU A 38 8.41 3.10 31.94
N THR A 39 7.25 3.62 32.35
CA THR A 39 5.95 2.98 32.11
C THR A 39 5.66 2.88 30.62
N VAL A 40 5.85 3.96 29.85
CA VAL A 40 5.62 3.97 28.40
C VAL A 40 6.62 3.06 27.67
N LYS A 41 7.91 3.08 28.00
CA LYS A 41 8.90 2.15 27.42
C LYS A 41 8.52 0.69 27.63
N ASN A 42 7.99 0.35 28.82
CA ASN A 42 7.47 -0.99 29.09
C ASN A 42 6.24 -1.32 28.24
N LEU A 43 5.33 -0.37 28.00
CA LEU A 43 4.21 -0.56 27.07
C LEU A 43 4.68 -0.84 25.64
N ILE A 44 5.67 -0.10 25.13
CA ILE A 44 6.24 -0.33 23.79
C ILE A 44 6.86 -1.73 23.69
N LYS A 45 7.62 -2.14 24.72
CA LYS A 45 8.18 -3.49 24.81
C LYS A 45 7.09 -4.56 24.86
N ASN A 46 6.04 -4.35 25.64
CA ASN A 46 4.91 -5.27 25.80
C ASN A 46 4.15 -5.41 24.47
N TYR A 47 3.88 -4.30 23.77
CA TYR A 47 3.28 -4.29 22.44
C TYR A 47 4.09 -5.12 21.42
N ASN A 48 5.41 -4.93 21.37
CA ASN A 48 6.29 -5.72 20.48
C ASN A 48 6.24 -7.23 20.80
N ASN A 49 6.05 -7.59 22.07
CA ASN A 49 5.91 -8.97 22.52
C ASN A 49 4.47 -9.50 22.46
N LYS A 50 3.51 -8.73 21.93
CA LYS A 50 2.08 -9.05 21.92
C LYS A 50 1.49 -9.31 23.31
N VAL A 51 2.06 -8.68 24.33
CA VAL A 51 1.57 -8.67 25.71
C VAL A 51 0.81 -7.35 25.91
N TYR A 52 -0.48 -7.41 26.20
CA TYR A 52 -1.32 -6.21 26.36
C TYR A 52 -1.64 -5.98 27.82
N GLU A 53 -0.80 -5.19 28.49
CA GLU A 53 -0.98 -4.83 29.90
C GLU A 53 -1.90 -3.62 30.04
N THR A 54 -3.04 -3.82 30.69
CA THR A 54 -4.01 -2.74 30.96
C THR A 54 -3.85 -2.16 32.37
N SER A 55 -3.04 -2.77 33.22
CA SER A 55 -2.90 -2.43 34.64
C SER A 55 -2.44 -0.98 34.85
N VAL A 56 -1.68 -0.42 33.90
CA VAL A 56 -1.14 0.94 33.95
C VAL A 56 -2.14 2.02 33.51
N PHE A 57 -3.27 1.61 32.92
CA PHE A 57 -4.34 2.52 32.53
C PHE A 57 -5.36 2.65 33.65
N ALA A 58 -5.99 3.82 33.77
CA ALA A 58 -7.19 3.99 34.57
C ALA A 58 -8.38 3.25 33.90
N ASP A 59 -9.34 2.76 34.69
CA ASP A 59 -10.53 2.08 34.13
C ASP A 59 -11.33 2.98 33.18
N THR A 60 -11.32 4.30 33.44
CA THR A 60 -11.97 5.33 32.64
C THR A 60 -11.12 5.87 31.49
N SER A 61 -9.95 5.27 31.23
CA SER A 61 -9.03 5.77 30.22
C SER A 61 -9.62 5.71 28.81
N LYS A 62 -9.17 6.63 27.97
CA LYS A 62 -9.61 6.76 26.57
C LYS A 62 -8.40 6.79 25.64
N THR A 63 -8.38 5.88 24.69
CA THR A 63 -7.35 5.81 23.65
C THR A 63 -7.91 6.26 22.31
N TYR A 64 -7.17 7.15 21.64
CA TYR A 64 -7.56 7.77 20.38
C TYR A 64 -6.48 7.52 19.32
N PHE A 65 -6.79 6.71 18.31
CA PHE A 65 -5.88 6.40 17.22
C PHE A 65 -6.38 7.01 15.92
N ASN A 66 -5.68 8.04 15.42
CA ASN A 66 -6.04 8.79 14.20
C ASN A 66 -7.49 9.33 14.18
N THR A 67 -8.09 9.57 15.35
CA THR A 67 -9.46 10.07 15.51
C THR A 67 -9.57 10.97 16.73
N LYS A 68 -10.52 11.91 16.72
CA LYS A 68 -10.94 12.69 17.90
C LYS A 68 -12.20 12.13 18.57
N ASP A 69 -12.93 11.27 17.85
CA ASP A 69 -14.23 10.73 18.22
C ASP A 69 -14.11 9.21 18.45
N ASN A 70 -15.08 8.62 19.18
CA ASN A 70 -15.18 7.17 19.42
C ASN A 70 -13.88 6.54 19.99
N PRO A 71 -13.46 6.93 21.21
CA PRO A 71 -12.27 6.36 21.82
C PRO A 71 -12.40 4.86 22.06
N ILE A 72 -11.27 4.17 21.98
CA ILE A 72 -11.13 2.81 22.47
C ILE A 72 -11.09 2.89 24.00
N LEU A 73 -12.05 2.24 24.65
CA LEU A 73 -12.06 2.10 26.10
C LEU A 73 -11.01 1.09 26.54
N SER A 74 -10.46 1.25 27.74
CA SER A 74 -9.53 0.30 28.38
C SER A 74 -9.97 -1.16 28.27
N SER A 75 -11.27 -1.42 28.49
CA SER A 75 -11.91 -2.74 28.38
C SER A 75 -11.94 -3.34 26.97
N LYS A 76 -11.65 -2.54 25.93
CA LYS A 76 -11.65 -2.94 24.51
C LYS A 76 -10.28 -2.88 23.84
N ALA A 77 -9.27 -2.31 24.51
CA ALA A 77 -7.93 -2.15 23.95
C ALA A 77 -7.29 -3.49 23.54
N VAL A 78 -7.42 -4.52 24.39
CA VAL A 78 -6.87 -5.86 24.12
C VAL A 78 -7.51 -6.48 22.88
N ASP A 79 -8.83 -6.40 22.76
CA ASP A 79 -9.57 -6.94 21.61
C ASP A 79 -9.18 -6.21 20.32
N TYR A 80 -9.06 -4.88 20.38
CA TYR A 80 -8.60 -4.06 19.26
C TYR A 80 -7.22 -4.50 18.75
N HIS A 81 -6.25 -4.66 19.64
CA HIS A 81 -4.90 -5.05 19.21
C HIS A 81 -4.84 -6.49 18.68
N LYS A 82 -5.59 -7.42 19.29
CA LYS A 82 -5.69 -8.81 18.80
C LYS A 82 -6.33 -8.89 17.41
N ALA A 83 -7.35 -8.08 17.14
CA ALA A 83 -7.96 -8.01 15.81
C ALA A 83 -6.95 -7.52 14.76
N ASN A 84 -6.15 -6.49 15.11
CA ASN A 84 -5.12 -5.99 14.20
C ASN A 84 -3.96 -6.96 14.01
N ASP A 85 -3.56 -7.72 15.04
CA ASP A 85 -2.48 -8.72 14.95
C ASP A 85 -2.71 -9.76 13.86
N ALA A 86 -3.97 -10.10 13.58
CA ALA A 86 -4.33 -11.08 12.56
C ALA A 86 -3.90 -10.66 11.14
N ASN A 87 -3.70 -9.36 10.91
CA ASN A 87 -3.27 -8.84 9.60
C ASN A 87 -1.77 -9.01 9.34
N TYR A 88 -0.97 -9.33 10.37
CA TYR A 88 0.49 -9.24 10.29
C TYR A 88 1.19 -10.56 10.64
N ALA A 89 2.13 -10.99 9.79
CA ALA A 89 3.08 -12.05 10.10
C ALA A 89 4.07 -11.60 11.19
N SER A 90 4.49 -10.34 11.14
CA SER A 90 5.34 -9.69 12.15
C SER A 90 4.96 -8.22 12.27
N ARG A 91 5.12 -7.65 13.47
CA ARG A 91 4.93 -6.22 13.70
C ARG A 91 5.63 -5.75 14.97
N GLY A 92 6.03 -4.48 15.00
CA GLY A 92 6.53 -3.85 16.21
C GLY A 92 7.14 -2.48 15.95
N PHE A 93 7.45 -1.76 17.02
CA PHE A 93 8.29 -0.58 16.98
C PHE A 93 9.76 -0.98 16.83
N LEU A 94 10.49 -0.28 15.98
CA LEU A 94 11.92 -0.45 15.78
C LEU A 94 12.69 0.00 17.03
N PRO A 95 13.84 -0.63 17.35
CA PRO A 95 14.62 -0.29 18.54
C PRO A 95 15.46 0.99 18.39
N GLU A 96 15.64 1.46 17.16
CA GLU A 96 16.39 2.67 16.82
C GLU A 96 15.46 3.89 16.82
N ASP A 97 16.04 5.08 16.99
CA ASP A 97 15.35 6.38 16.86
C ASP A 97 14.10 6.57 17.74
N GLN A 98 14.05 5.90 18.89
CA GLN A 98 12.98 6.11 19.87
C GLN A 98 13.29 7.30 20.77
N GLU A 99 12.45 8.34 20.70
CA GLU A 99 12.55 9.52 21.55
C GLU A 99 11.40 9.58 22.56
N TYR A 100 11.71 10.01 23.78
CA TYR A 100 10.76 10.14 24.88
C TYR A 100 10.98 11.44 25.63
N GLU A 101 9.89 12.15 25.92
CA GLU A 101 9.89 13.28 26.83
C GLU A 101 8.67 13.23 27.75
N MET A 102 8.79 13.80 28.93
CA MET A 102 7.69 14.09 29.82
C MET A 102 7.61 15.59 30.03
N VAL A 103 6.40 16.14 29.92
CA VAL A 103 6.11 17.55 30.14
C VAL A 103 5.01 17.74 31.18
N VAL A 104 5.09 18.87 31.89
CA VAL A 104 4.03 19.36 32.78
C VAL A 104 3.45 20.65 32.20
N THR A 105 2.16 20.61 31.83
CA THR A 105 1.45 21.74 31.21
C THR A 105 1.22 22.89 32.20
N ASP A 106 0.76 24.05 31.70
CA ASP A 106 0.41 25.18 32.58
C ASP A 106 -0.74 24.85 33.54
N ASP A 107 -1.59 23.89 33.14
CA ASP A 107 -2.69 23.36 33.95
C ASP A 107 -2.24 22.25 34.92
N GLY A 108 -0.94 21.94 34.97
CA GLY A 108 -0.38 20.91 35.85
C GLY A 108 -0.60 19.47 35.37
N GLU A 109 -0.96 19.27 34.10
CA GLU A 109 -1.12 17.93 33.53
C GLU A 109 0.23 17.32 33.17
N THR A 110 0.44 16.07 33.55
CA THR A 110 1.63 15.30 33.16
C THR A 110 1.35 14.56 31.85
N TRP A 111 2.19 14.79 30.85
CA TRP A 111 2.12 14.13 29.55
C TRP A 111 3.46 13.49 29.19
N VAL A 112 3.43 12.28 28.67
CA VAL A 112 4.59 11.62 28.06
C VAL A 112 4.38 11.56 26.55
N ASN A 113 5.29 12.16 25.80
CA ASN A 113 5.32 12.10 24.35
C ASN A 113 6.41 11.11 23.90
N CYS A 114 6.12 10.33 22.86
CA CYS A 114 7.14 9.56 22.18
C CYS A 114 7.01 9.61 20.66
N TRP A 115 8.17 9.55 20.02
CA TRP A 115 8.34 9.43 18.57
C TRP A 115 9.04 8.12 18.30
N LEU A 116 8.41 7.29 17.48
CA LEU A 116 8.79 5.90 17.25
C LEU A 116 8.66 5.60 15.77
N ASP A 117 9.43 4.65 15.27
CA ASP A 117 9.19 4.04 13.97
C ASP A 117 8.54 2.66 14.13
N TRP A 118 7.45 2.42 13.42
CA TRP A 118 6.76 1.14 13.41
C TRP A 118 7.00 0.40 12.11
N LYS A 119 7.26 -0.91 12.17
CA LYS A 119 7.38 -1.80 11.03
C LYS A 119 6.44 -2.99 11.17
N GLY A 120 5.82 -3.41 10.07
CA GLY A 120 5.04 -4.64 10.00
C GLY A 120 5.13 -5.33 8.65
N THR A 121 4.94 -6.65 8.65
CA THR A 121 4.86 -7.50 7.47
C THR A 121 3.47 -8.09 7.38
N LEU A 122 2.73 -7.82 6.31
CA LEU A 122 1.39 -8.36 6.10
C LEU A 122 1.41 -9.89 5.95
N ALA A 123 0.50 -10.58 6.65
CA ALA A 123 0.45 -12.04 6.67
C ALA A 123 0.07 -12.67 5.33
N THR A 124 -0.63 -11.93 4.47
CA THR A 124 -1.24 -12.43 3.23
C THR A 124 -0.32 -12.37 2.02
N ASN A 125 0.58 -11.37 1.95
CA ASN A 125 1.43 -11.14 0.78
C ASN A 125 2.89 -10.80 1.13
N ASN A 126 3.27 -10.87 2.41
CA ASN A 126 4.60 -10.54 2.92
C ASN A 126 5.07 -9.11 2.62
N LYS A 127 4.16 -8.19 2.29
CA LYS A 127 4.51 -6.78 2.08
C LYS A 127 4.98 -6.19 3.40
N GLU A 128 6.19 -5.64 3.40
CA GLU A 128 6.73 -4.87 4.53
C GLU A 128 6.31 -3.41 4.41
N ILE A 129 5.91 -2.82 5.52
CA ILE A 129 5.45 -1.44 5.63
C ILE A 129 6.08 -0.83 6.88
N THR A 130 6.62 0.39 6.75
CA THR A 130 7.21 1.15 7.86
C THR A 130 6.67 2.58 7.84
N PHE A 131 6.33 3.13 8.99
CA PHE A 131 5.92 4.53 9.13
C PHE A 131 6.24 5.08 10.53
N PRO A 132 6.46 6.41 10.65
CA PRO A 132 6.63 7.05 11.94
C PRO A 132 5.30 7.10 12.70
N VAL A 133 5.41 7.04 14.03
CA VAL A 133 4.29 7.07 14.98
C VAL A 133 4.62 8.06 16.08
N HIS A 134 3.67 8.95 16.35
CA HIS A 134 3.68 9.77 17.56
C HIS A 134 2.62 9.23 18.54
N LEU A 135 3.02 8.92 19.77
CA LEU A 135 2.11 8.58 20.84
C LEU A 135 2.26 9.58 21.97
N THR A 136 1.15 9.95 22.60
CA THR A 136 1.15 10.83 23.77
C THR A 136 0.19 10.31 24.83
N TYR A 137 0.65 10.33 26.08
CA TYR A 137 0.00 9.70 27.23
C TYR A 137 -0.18 10.71 28.36
N GLN A 138 -1.43 10.94 28.78
CA GLN A 138 -1.72 11.75 29.96
C GLN A 138 -1.72 10.87 31.21
N PHE A 139 -0.98 11.29 32.23
CA PHE A 139 -0.89 10.61 33.52
C PHE A 139 -1.62 11.38 34.63
N VAL A 140 -2.35 10.65 35.47
CA VAL A 140 -2.91 11.12 36.75
C VAL A 140 -2.67 10.02 37.78
N ASP A 141 -2.08 10.37 38.92
CA ASP A 141 -1.75 9.44 40.01
C ASP A 141 -0.98 8.18 39.54
N GLY A 142 -0.06 8.36 38.60
CA GLY A 142 0.74 7.28 38.03
C GLY A 142 -0.01 6.34 37.08
N LYS A 143 -1.25 6.66 36.71
CA LYS A 143 -2.06 5.91 35.73
C LYS A 143 -2.29 6.70 34.46
N ILE A 144 -2.33 6.00 33.33
CA ILE A 144 -2.68 6.60 32.04
C ILE A 144 -4.19 6.82 32.00
N VAL A 145 -4.62 8.06 31.88
CA VAL A 145 -6.04 8.44 31.73
C VAL A 145 -6.40 8.74 30.28
N ARG A 146 -5.42 9.03 29.43
CA ARG A 146 -5.63 9.29 28.01
C ARG A 146 -4.41 8.89 27.20
N GLU A 147 -4.66 8.30 26.04
CA GLU A 147 -3.66 8.02 25.02
C GLU A 147 -4.12 8.60 23.69
N VAL A 148 -3.22 9.22 22.95
CA VAL A 148 -3.45 9.64 21.57
C VAL A 148 -2.30 9.11 20.72
N GLY A 149 -2.62 8.41 19.65
CA GLY A 149 -1.66 7.94 18.66
C GLY A 149 -1.97 8.50 17.28
N LEU A 150 -0.93 9.00 16.62
CA LEU A 150 -0.99 9.61 15.29
C LEU A 150 0.05 8.96 14.38
N TRP A 151 -0.41 8.47 13.22
CA TRP A 151 0.42 7.92 12.15
C TRP A 151 -0.37 7.90 10.84
N ASP A 152 0.29 7.68 9.70
CA ASP A 152 -0.40 7.48 8.42
C ASP A 152 -0.64 5.97 8.17
N PRO A 153 -1.89 5.48 8.27
CA PRO A 153 -2.20 4.07 8.01
C PRO A 153 -2.45 3.78 6.53
N THR A 154 -2.37 4.76 5.63
CA THR A 154 -2.87 4.66 4.25
C THR A 154 -2.28 3.47 3.50
N GLU A 155 -0.98 3.22 3.64
CA GLU A 155 -0.34 2.10 2.95
C GLU A 155 -0.86 0.73 3.41
N VAL A 156 -1.11 0.57 4.71
CA VAL A 156 -1.71 -0.65 5.27
C VAL A 156 -3.14 -0.80 4.77
N VAL A 157 -3.94 0.27 4.85
CA VAL A 157 -5.36 0.26 4.45
C VAL A 157 -5.51 -0.09 2.97
N LEU A 158 -4.74 0.56 2.09
CA LEU A 158 -4.79 0.28 0.65
C LEU A 158 -4.34 -1.14 0.32
N ALA A 159 -3.31 -1.65 1.00
CA ALA A 159 -2.86 -3.02 0.79
C ALA A 159 -3.93 -4.03 1.21
N LEU A 160 -4.57 -3.86 2.37
CA LEU A 160 -5.66 -4.72 2.83
C LEU A 160 -6.88 -4.63 1.92
N GLN A 161 -7.24 -3.44 1.43
CA GLN A 161 -8.33 -3.25 0.46
C GLN A 161 -8.03 -3.94 -0.88
N GLU A 162 -6.78 -3.88 -1.37
CA GLU A 162 -6.39 -4.58 -2.59
C GLU A 162 -6.51 -6.10 -2.44
N ILE A 163 -6.10 -6.63 -1.28
CA ILE A 163 -6.25 -8.05 -0.94
C ILE A 163 -7.72 -8.44 -0.87
N GLU A 164 -8.55 -7.65 -0.18
CA GLU A 164 -9.98 -7.89 -0.08
C GLU A 164 -10.66 -7.85 -1.45
N ALA A 165 -10.34 -6.85 -2.29
CA ALA A 165 -10.86 -6.74 -3.64
C ALA A 165 -10.47 -7.95 -4.51
N LYS A 166 -9.22 -8.44 -4.39
CA LYS A 166 -8.77 -9.66 -5.08
C LYS A 166 -9.53 -10.91 -4.59
N ASN A 167 -9.77 -11.02 -3.29
CA ASN A 167 -10.49 -12.16 -2.71
C ASN A 167 -12.00 -12.13 -3.03
N ASN A 168 -12.58 -10.94 -3.10
CA ASN A 168 -14.00 -10.70 -3.35
C ASN A 168 -14.35 -10.51 -4.83
N ARG A 169 -13.44 -10.86 -5.76
CA ARG A 169 -13.75 -10.88 -7.20
C ARG A 169 -15.01 -11.71 -7.46
N SER A 170 -15.94 -11.12 -8.19
CA SER A 170 -17.18 -11.78 -8.60
C SER A 170 -16.90 -13.02 -9.44
N ALA A 171 -17.89 -13.93 -9.53
CA ALA A 171 -17.79 -15.08 -10.41
C ALA A 171 -17.55 -14.66 -11.87
N ASP A 172 -18.17 -13.56 -12.30
CA ASP A 172 -17.99 -12.99 -13.63
C ASP A 172 -16.56 -12.48 -13.85
N GLU A 173 -15.98 -11.75 -12.90
CA GLU A 173 -14.59 -11.29 -13.01
C GLU A 173 -13.58 -12.44 -13.02
N LYS A 174 -13.88 -13.56 -12.35
CA LYS A 174 -13.05 -14.78 -12.42
C LYS A 174 -13.18 -15.45 -13.78
N ALA A 175 -14.39 -15.55 -14.33
CA ALA A 175 -14.59 -16.06 -15.69
C ALA A 175 -13.87 -15.20 -16.74
N ILE A 176 -13.94 -13.87 -16.61
CA ILE A 176 -13.21 -12.91 -17.46
C ILE A 176 -11.70 -13.13 -17.37
N GLN A 177 -11.15 -13.36 -16.17
CA GLN A 177 -9.72 -13.70 -16.02
C GLN A 177 -9.36 -14.94 -16.83
N THR A 178 -10.13 -16.02 -16.66
CA THR A 178 -9.90 -17.28 -17.37
C THR A 178 -9.97 -17.07 -18.88
N THR A 179 -10.92 -16.26 -19.36
CA THR A 179 -11.00 -15.88 -20.78
C THR A 179 -9.74 -15.13 -21.23
N ILE A 180 -9.25 -14.15 -20.46
CA ILE A 180 -8.04 -13.39 -20.82
C ILE A 180 -6.80 -14.30 -20.85
N ASP A 181 -6.66 -15.19 -19.87
CA ASP A 181 -5.56 -16.16 -19.81
C ASP A 181 -5.59 -17.09 -21.02
N ASN A 182 -6.79 -17.59 -21.38
CA ASN A 182 -6.99 -18.46 -22.53
C ASN A 182 -6.72 -17.75 -23.86
N VAL A 183 -7.20 -16.53 -24.09
CA VAL A 183 -6.95 -15.80 -25.35
C VAL A 183 -5.48 -15.40 -25.48
N THR A 184 -4.80 -15.12 -24.37
CA THR A 184 -3.34 -14.87 -24.36
C THR A 184 -2.58 -16.15 -24.72
N ASN A 185 -2.99 -17.29 -24.16
CA ASN A 185 -2.41 -18.58 -24.51
C ASN A 185 -2.68 -18.92 -25.98
N ALA A 186 -3.91 -18.72 -26.47
CA ALA A 186 -4.29 -18.92 -27.86
C ALA A 186 -3.43 -18.08 -28.82
N TRP A 187 -3.16 -16.81 -28.47
CA TRP A 187 -2.20 -15.98 -29.19
C TRP A 187 -0.78 -16.56 -29.19
N ASN A 188 -0.30 -17.12 -28.08
CA ASN A 188 1.04 -17.69 -27.99
C ASN A 188 1.21 -19.05 -28.68
N THR A 189 0.13 -19.82 -28.81
CA THR A 189 0.15 -21.17 -29.42
C THR A 189 -0.48 -21.23 -30.80
N ASN A 190 -0.95 -20.09 -31.32
CA ASN A 190 -1.79 -19.99 -32.52
C ASN A 190 -3.03 -20.92 -32.48
N ASP A 191 -3.63 -21.12 -31.30
CA ASP A 191 -4.78 -22.00 -31.12
C ASP A 191 -6.10 -21.26 -31.36
N LYS A 192 -6.59 -21.35 -32.59
CA LYS A 192 -7.84 -20.69 -33.01
C LYS A 192 -9.07 -21.27 -32.33
N ASP A 193 -9.09 -22.58 -32.03
CA ASP A 193 -10.23 -23.20 -31.38
C ASP A 193 -10.36 -22.71 -29.93
N LEU A 194 -9.23 -22.58 -29.22
CA LEU A 194 -9.19 -21.96 -27.90
C LEU A 194 -9.62 -20.49 -27.95
N MET A 195 -9.17 -19.75 -28.97
CA MET A 195 -9.59 -18.36 -29.18
C MET A 195 -11.12 -18.25 -29.34
N TYR A 196 -11.70 -19.09 -30.20
CA TYR A 196 -13.13 -19.07 -30.51
C TYR A 196 -13.99 -19.50 -29.32
N ALA A 197 -13.55 -20.50 -28.55
CA ALA A 197 -14.26 -20.94 -27.35
C ALA A 197 -14.45 -19.82 -26.31
N ASN A 198 -13.54 -18.84 -26.32
CA ASN A 198 -13.47 -17.72 -25.38
C ASN A 198 -14.08 -16.40 -25.92
N MET A 199 -14.66 -16.43 -27.13
CA MET A 199 -15.30 -15.29 -27.77
C MET A 199 -16.78 -15.58 -28.06
N ILE A 200 -17.57 -14.52 -28.19
CA ILE A 200 -18.86 -14.63 -28.87
C ILE A 200 -18.65 -14.65 -30.39
N GLY A 201 -19.55 -15.31 -31.12
CA GLY A 201 -19.39 -15.48 -32.57
C GLY A 201 -19.29 -14.18 -33.37
N ASN A 202 -19.91 -13.09 -32.88
CA ASN A 202 -19.92 -11.75 -33.49
C ASN A 202 -19.00 -10.74 -32.75
N ILE A 203 -17.89 -11.22 -32.19
CA ILE A 203 -16.81 -10.39 -31.64
C ILE A 203 -16.40 -9.27 -32.60
N ILE A 204 -16.27 -8.04 -32.08
CA ILE A 204 -15.72 -6.92 -32.82
C ILE A 204 -14.29 -6.64 -32.33
N ARG A 205 -13.30 -6.73 -33.20
CA ARG A 205 -11.94 -6.24 -32.94
C ARG A 205 -11.70 -4.95 -33.72
N THR A 206 -11.25 -3.90 -33.04
CA THR A 206 -10.66 -2.73 -33.69
C THR A 206 -9.17 -2.62 -33.39
N ALA A 207 -8.41 -2.03 -34.31
CA ALA A 207 -7.02 -1.65 -34.10
C ALA A 207 -6.83 -0.21 -34.57
N ASN A 208 -6.40 0.68 -33.68
CA ASN A 208 -6.22 2.12 -33.95
C ASN A 208 -7.45 2.75 -34.62
N GLY A 209 -8.65 2.36 -34.20
CA GLY A 209 -9.94 2.85 -34.72
C GLY A 209 -10.45 2.15 -36.00
N ALA A 210 -9.64 1.32 -36.66
CA ALA A 210 -10.08 0.54 -37.82
C ALA A 210 -10.69 -0.80 -37.39
N VAL A 211 -11.76 -1.25 -38.05
CA VAL A 211 -12.35 -2.57 -37.78
C VAL A 211 -11.52 -3.65 -38.44
N ILE A 212 -11.02 -4.59 -37.63
CA ILE A 212 -10.18 -5.72 -38.05
C ILE A 212 -10.99 -7.00 -38.16
N ALA A 213 -11.91 -7.24 -37.22
CA ALA A 213 -12.78 -8.40 -37.22
C ALA A 213 -14.19 -8.03 -36.74
N LYS A 214 -15.19 -8.68 -37.30
CA LYS A 214 -16.62 -8.64 -36.90
C LYS A 214 -17.16 -10.03 -36.52
N LYS A 215 -16.31 -11.05 -36.59
CA LYS A 215 -16.60 -12.43 -36.18
C LYS A 215 -15.33 -13.17 -35.79
N GLN A 216 -15.48 -14.26 -35.06
CA GLN A 216 -14.35 -15.03 -34.53
C GLN A 216 -13.40 -15.52 -35.64
N SER A 217 -13.92 -15.96 -36.80
CA SER A 217 -13.08 -16.45 -37.89
C SER A 217 -12.15 -15.38 -38.46
N GLU A 218 -12.61 -14.13 -38.56
CA GLU A 218 -11.79 -13.00 -39.04
C GLU A 218 -10.70 -12.65 -38.02
N TYR A 219 -10.97 -12.86 -36.73
CA TYR A 219 -9.95 -12.75 -35.68
C TYR A 219 -8.89 -13.84 -35.86
N GLY A 220 -9.31 -15.10 -36.10
CA GLY A 220 -8.39 -16.19 -36.38
C GLY A 220 -7.53 -15.97 -37.64
N ASP A 221 -8.12 -15.46 -38.72
CA ASP A 221 -7.39 -15.07 -39.93
C ASP A 221 -6.35 -13.98 -39.62
N PHE A 222 -6.69 -13.04 -38.73
CA PHE A 222 -5.77 -12.01 -38.26
C PHE A 222 -4.61 -12.59 -37.43
N MET A 223 -4.85 -13.63 -36.61
CA MET A 223 -3.78 -14.34 -35.90
C MET A 223 -2.81 -15.02 -36.86
N ASP A 224 -3.32 -15.67 -37.91
CA ASP A 224 -2.51 -16.36 -38.92
C ASP A 224 -1.54 -15.40 -39.64
N ILE A 225 -1.92 -14.13 -39.84
CA ILE A 225 -1.02 -13.11 -40.42
C ILE A 225 0.25 -12.94 -39.55
N TYR A 226 0.09 -12.82 -38.24
CA TYR A 226 1.22 -12.62 -37.33
C TYR A 226 2.03 -13.90 -37.16
N HIS A 227 1.40 -15.06 -36.99
CA HIS A 227 2.12 -16.34 -36.86
C HIS A 227 2.81 -16.79 -38.15
N GLY A 228 2.24 -16.45 -39.32
CA GLY A 228 2.89 -16.66 -40.61
C GLY A 228 4.15 -15.80 -40.78
N ALA A 229 4.10 -14.54 -40.35
CA ALA A 229 5.22 -13.61 -40.42
C ALA A 229 6.29 -13.86 -39.35
N PHE A 230 5.87 -14.27 -38.15
CA PHE A 230 6.69 -14.45 -36.95
C PHE A 230 6.39 -15.82 -36.31
N PRO A 231 7.07 -16.90 -36.73
CA PRO A 231 6.80 -18.24 -36.21
C PRO A 231 7.07 -18.42 -34.70
N ASP A 232 7.83 -17.52 -34.09
CA ASP A 232 8.12 -17.41 -32.66
C ASP A 232 7.37 -16.24 -32.00
N PHE A 233 6.23 -15.83 -32.55
CA PHE A 233 5.41 -14.75 -32.01
C PHE A 233 5.01 -15.02 -30.57
N LYS A 234 5.18 -14.02 -29.71
CA LYS A 234 4.86 -14.12 -28.29
C LYS A 234 4.20 -12.86 -27.78
N VAL A 235 3.13 -13.03 -27.01
CA VAL A 235 2.40 -12.01 -26.26
C VAL A 235 2.67 -12.20 -24.77
N THR A 236 3.06 -11.13 -24.10
CA THR A 236 3.18 -11.03 -22.63
C THR A 236 2.18 -9.99 -22.13
N LEU A 237 1.44 -10.30 -21.06
CA LEU A 237 0.60 -9.32 -20.38
C LEU A 237 1.42 -8.62 -19.29
N ASP A 238 1.68 -7.34 -19.46
CA ASP A 238 2.51 -6.55 -18.56
C ASP A 238 1.69 -6.01 -17.38
N ASN A 239 0.43 -5.66 -17.62
CA ASN A 239 -0.50 -5.23 -16.60
C ASN A 239 -1.94 -5.57 -17.02
N MET A 240 -2.78 -5.86 -16.03
CA MET A 240 -4.19 -6.16 -16.23
C MET A 240 -5.03 -5.54 -15.12
N LYS A 241 -6.13 -4.90 -15.52
CA LYS A 241 -7.22 -4.51 -14.62
C LYS A 241 -8.55 -4.99 -15.18
N ILE A 242 -9.33 -5.68 -14.36
CA ILE A 242 -10.73 -6.00 -14.63
C ILE A 242 -11.59 -5.10 -13.75
N ASP A 243 -12.63 -4.53 -14.34
CA ASP A 243 -13.62 -3.68 -13.69
C ASP A 243 -15.01 -4.01 -14.27
N GLY A 244 -15.80 -4.75 -13.49
CA GLY A 244 -17.07 -5.30 -13.95
C GLY A 244 -16.89 -6.19 -15.18
N ASN A 245 -17.50 -5.82 -16.30
CA ASN A 245 -17.44 -6.56 -17.57
C ASN A 245 -16.40 -6.02 -18.56
N THR A 246 -15.46 -5.19 -18.10
CA THR A 246 -14.42 -4.59 -18.94
C THR A 246 -13.04 -4.95 -18.40
N ALA A 247 -12.09 -5.25 -19.28
CA ALA A 247 -10.68 -5.41 -18.93
C ALA A 247 -9.79 -4.47 -19.72
N TYR A 248 -8.75 -3.99 -19.06
CA TYR A 248 -7.73 -3.09 -19.58
C TYR A 248 -6.38 -3.81 -19.52
N LEU A 249 -5.79 -4.07 -20.67
CA LEU A 249 -4.61 -4.92 -20.80
C LEU A 249 -3.46 -4.11 -21.41
N ASN A 250 -2.34 -4.00 -20.70
CA ASN A 250 -1.06 -3.64 -21.32
C ASN A 250 -0.36 -4.92 -21.73
N TRP A 251 0.17 -4.95 -22.94
CA TRP A 251 0.82 -6.13 -23.47
C TRP A 251 2.04 -5.78 -24.31
N THR A 252 2.96 -6.73 -24.36
CA THR A 252 4.17 -6.68 -25.19
C THR A 252 4.17 -7.87 -26.14
N CYS A 253 4.37 -7.59 -27.43
CA CYS A 253 4.51 -8.59 -28.48
C CYS A 253 5.95 -8.65 -28.98
N THR A 254 6.49 -9.86 -29.14
CA THR A 254 7.81 -10.10 -29.73
C THR A 254 7.74 -11.17 -30.82
N GLY A 255 8.76 -11.21 -31.69
CA GLY A 255 8.90 -12.23 -32.71
C GLY A 255 10.06 -11.97 -33.68
N THR A 256 10.43 -12.97 -34.45
CA THR A 256 11.46 -12.93 -35.49
C THR A 256 10.80 -13.06 -36.86
N ASN A 257 11.01 -12.08 -37.74
CA ASN A 257 10.36 -12.04 -39.04
C ASN A 257 10.96 -13.05 -40.02
N LYS A 258 10.32 -14.21 -40.15
CA LYS A 258 10.71 -15.32 -41.04
C LYS A 258 9.76 -15.50 -42.23
N GLY A 259 8.57 -14.92 -42.18
CA GLY A 259 7.60 -14.93 -43.27
C GLY A 259 7.40 -13.55 -43.90
N GLU A 260 6.64 -13.52 -44.99
CA GLU A 260 6.16 -12.26 -45.56
C GLU A 260 5.30 -11.52 -44.51
N PHE A 261 5.49 -10.21 -44.38
CA PHE A 261 4.66 -9.39 -43.51
C PHE A 261 4.18 -8.15 -44.25
N MET A 262 2.86 -7.99 -44.35
CA MET A 262 2.21 -6.84 -44.97
C MET A 262 2.73 -6.52 -46.39
N GLY A 263 2.95 -7.56 -47.21
CA GLY A 263 3.45 -7.43 -48.58
C GLY A 263 4.96 -7.22 -48.72
N ASN A 264 5.72 -7.31 -47.62
CA ASN A 264 7.18 -7.20 -47.63
C ASN A 264 7.84 -8.54 -47.34
N ALA A 265 8.98 -8.79 -48.00
CA ALA A 265 9.77 -10.02 -47.82
C ALA A 265 10.29 -10.17 -46.38
N PRO A 266 10.54 -11.40 -45.90
CA PRO A 266 11.11 -11.64 -44.58
C PRO A 266 12.50 -11.00 -44.45
N THR A 267 12.81 -10.52 -43.24
CA THR A 267 14.03 -9.74 -42.95
C THR A 267 14.99 -10.40 -41.97
N ASP A 268 14.58 -11.50 -41.34
CA ASP A 268 15.29 -12.18 -40.25
C ASP A 268 15.50 -11.32 -38.98
N LYS A 269 14.92 -10.11 -38.92
CA LYS A 269 15.02 -9.21 -37.77
C LYS A 269 13.99 -9.54 -36.69
N LYS A 270 14.33 -9.17 -35.46
CA LYS A 270 13.42 -9.26 -34.30
C LYS A 270 12.61 -7.99 -34.16
N ILE A 271 11.40 -8.14 -33.62
CA ILE A 271 10.54 -7.05 -33.21
C ILE A 271 10.23 -7.15 -31.72
N GLU A 272 10.06 -5.99 -31.09
CA GLU A 272 9.38 -5.81 -29.83
C GLU A 272 8.43 -4.61 -29.98
N THR A 273 7.16 -4.77 -29.61
CA THR A 273 6.18 -3.68 -29.64
C THR A 273 5.25 -3.79 -28.45
N HIS A 274 4.83 -2.63 -27.95
CA HIS A 274 3.91 -2.52 -26.84
C HIS A 274 2.54 -2.06 -27.33
N GLY A 275 1.51 -2.52 -26.65
CA GLY A 275 0.16 -2.09 -26.92
C GLY A 275 -0.72 -2.11 -25.70
N PHE A 276 -1.89 -1.53 -25.89
CA PHE A 276 -2.98 -1.50 -24.93
C PHE A 276 -4.24 -2.01 -25.59
N SER A 277 -5.06 -2.77 -24.87
CA SER A 277 -6.39 -3.13 -25.35
C SER A 277 -7.44 -3.01 -24.27
N ILE A 278 -8.62 -2.53 -24.70
CA ILE A 278 -9.84 -2.53 -23.90
C ILE A 278 -10.70 -3.69 -24.40
N TRP A 279 -10.98 -4.64 -23.51
CA TRP A 279 -11.84 -5.78 -23.80
C TRP A 279 -13.18 -5.63 -23.09
N LYS A 280 -14.28 -5.92 -23.78
CA LYS A 280 -15.62 -6.03 -23.18
C LYS A 280 -16.09 -7.46 -23.19
N PHE A 281 -16.70 -7.89 -22.11
CA PHE A 281 -17.15 -9.27 -21.92
C PHE A 281 -18.68 -9.33 -21.81
N GLY A 282 -19.24 -10.36 -22.43
CA GLY A 282 -20.66 -10.70 -22.37
C GLY A 282 -20.96 -11.77 -21.30
N PRO A 283 -22.11 -12.45 -21.42
CA PRO A 283 -22.47 -13.56 -20.55
C PRO A 283 -21.37 -14.64 -20.50
N GLU A 284 -21.26 -15.32 -19.36
CA GLU A 284 -20.28 -16.38 -19.10
C GLU A 284 -18.80 -15.92 -19.23
N GLY A 285 -18.55 -14.61 -19.21
CA GLY A 285 -17.20 -14.04 -19.32
C GLY A 285 -16.60 -14.07 -20.72
N LYS A 286 -17.38 -14.38 -21.77
CA LYS A 286 -16.87 -14.44 -23.16
C LYS A 286 -16.59 -13.06 -23.73
N ALA A 287 -15.48 -12.93 -24.47
CA ALA A 287 -15.11 -11.69 -25.12
C ALA A 287 -16.11 -11.30 -26.21
N SER A 288 -16.58 -10.06 -26.15
CA SER A 288 -17.57 -9.46 -27.07
C SER A 288 -17.01 -8.33 -27.92
N ARG A 289 -15.99 -7.65 -27.41
CA ARG A 289 -15.28 -6.59 -28.12
C ARG A 289 -13.85 -6.50 -27.64
N GLU A 290 -12.96 -6.15 -28.56
CA GLU A 290 -11.62 -5.68 -28.27
C GLU A 290 -11.35 -4.39 -29.07
N ASP A 291 -10.88 -3.35 -28.39
CA ASP A 291 -10.33 -2.16 -29.03
C ASP A 291 -8.83 -2.09 -28.68
N ALA A 292 -7.97 -2.41 -29.66
CA ALA A 292 -6.53 -2.44 -29.51
C ALA A 292 -5.86 -1.17 -30.03
N PHE A 293 -4.83 -0.72 -29.34
CA PHE A 293 -4.02 0.45 -29.66
C PHE A 293 -2.55 0.07 -29.58
N TYR A 294 -1.83 0.21 -30.69
CA TYR A 294 -0.41 -0.14 -30.78
C TYR A 294 0.24 0.55 -31.98
N ASP A 295 1.54 0.80 -31.88
CA ASP A 295 2.26 1.53 -32.92
C ASP A 295 2.84 0.57 -33.98
N ASN A 296 2.21 0.55 -35.16
CA ASN A 296 2.72 -0.21 -36.30
C ASN A 296 4.00 0.39 -36.88
N LEU A 297 4.22 1.70 -36.74
CA LEU A 297 5.42 2.35 -37.27
C LEU A 297 6.68 1.81 -36.58
N VAL A 298 6.61 1.58 -35.27
CA VAL A 298 7.70 0.98 -34.49
C VAL A 298 8.09 -0.40 -35.04
N VAL A 299 7.12 -1.22 -35.42
CA VAL A 299 7.38 -2.54 -36.03
C VAL A 299 8.02 -2.39 -37.41
N TYR A 300 7.48 -1.49 -38.26
CA TYR A 300 8.01 -1.26 -39.60
C TYR A 300 9.46 -0.74 -39.57
N GLN A 301 9.76 0.18 -38.67
CA GLN A 301 11.12 0.71 -38.49
C GLN A 301 12.11 -0.38 -38.07
N GLN A 302 11.73 -1.25 -37.13
CA GLN A 302 12.57 -2.38 -36.70
C GLN A 302 12.86 -3.35 -37.85
N LEU A 303 11.87 -3.61 -38.70
CA LEU A 303 12.04 -4.46 -39.89
C LEU A 303 12.82 -3.76 -41.01
N GLY A 304 12.85 -2.41 -41.02
CA GLY A 304 13.42 -1.62 -42.10
C GLY A 304 12.48 -1.53 -43.31
N TYR A 305 11.18 -1.65 -43.08
CA TYR A 305 10.16 -1.46 -44.10
C TYR A 305 9.86 0.02 -44.32
N SER A 306 9.42 0.33 -45.53
CA SER A 306 8.80 1.63 -45.81
C SER A 306 7.33 1.60 -45.39
N MET A 307 6.83 2.71 -44.86
CA MET A 307 5.40 2.84 -44.58
C MET A 307 4.59 2.68 -45.87
N PRO A 308 3.46 1.96 -45.83
CA PRO A 308 2.59 1.85 -46.99
C PRO A 308 2.06 3.26 -47.34
N THR A 309 2.11 3.61 -48.61
CA THR A 309 1.54 4.87 -49.10
C THR A 309 0.05 4.91 -48.75
N PRO A 310 -0.48 6.01 -48.19
CA PRO A 310 -1.91 6.15 -47.98
C PRO A 310 -2.66 5.86 -49.29
N LYS A 311 -3.71 5.03 -49.23
CA LYS A 311 -4.63 4.90 -50.36
C LYS A 311 -5.43 6.21 -50.43
N GLU A 312 -5.37 6.88 -51.58
CA GLU A 312 -6.23 8.03 -51.91
C GLU A 312 -7.72 7.68 -51.85
#